data_AF-A0A1Y4KPB0-F1
#
_entry.id   AF-A0A1Y4KPB0-F1
#
_cell.length_a   1.000
_cell.length_b   1.000
_cell.length_c   1.000
_cell.angle_alpha   90.00
_cell.angle_beta   90.00
_cell.angle_gamma   90.00
#
_symmetry.space_group_name_H-M   'P 1'
#
loop_
_entity.id
_entity.type
_entity.pdbx_description
1 polymer ?
#
loop_
_entity_poly.entity_id
_entity_poly.type
_entity_poly.pdbx_seq_one_letter_code
_entity_poly.pdbx_strand_id
1 'polypeptide(L)'
;MPKQKTIPELEAEIAAKERQLAQLQHKQQQLENRRSYYEKGDRRKRAHRLITRGAAIESVEPLAKVLTETEFYAFAEKALTLPEVKSLLMSAVNAHNATEQKGKG
;
A
#
# COMPACT_ATOMS: atom_id res chain seq x y z
N MET A 1 -52.86 -7.66 17.62
CA MET A 1 -52.47 -6.51 16.77
C MET A 1 -51.29 -5.81 17.42
N PRO A 2 -50.23 -5.43 16.70
CA PRO A 2 -49.16 -4.62 17.29
C PRO A 2 -49.77 -3.30 17.78
N LYS A 3 -49.47 -2.91 19.02
CA LYS A 3 -49.94 -1.62 19.56
C LYS A 3 -49.43 -0.49 18.65
N GLN A 4 -50.36 0.34 18.17
CA GLN A 4 -49.98 1.55 17.44
C GLN A 4 -49.25 2.49 18.40
N LYS A 5 -48.05 2.92 18.00
CA LYS A 5 -47.27 3.90 18.75
C LYS A 5 -47.96 5.25 18.70
N THR A 6 -47.89 5.98 19.80
CA THR A 6 -48.39 7.35 19.88
C THR A 6 -47.42 8.31 19.18
N ILE A 7 -47.92 9.46 18.73
CA ILE A 7 -47.10 10.53 18.10
C ILE A 7 -45.84 10.87 18.92
N PRO A 8 -45.89 11.09 20.25
CA PRO A 8 -44.69 11.39 21.03
C PRO A 8 -43.69 10.22 21.10
N GLU A 9 -44.14 8.97 21.05
CA GLU A 9 -43.24 7.81 20.98
C GLU A 9 -42.52 7.74 19.62
N LEU A 10 -43.18 8.14 18.54
CA LEU A 10 -42.58 8.22 17.21
C LEU A 10 -41.56 9.35 17.12
N GLU A 11 -41.84 10.53 17.69
CA GLU A 11 -40.91 11.66 17.76
C GLU A 11 -39.64 11.31 18.56
N ALA A 12 -39.80 10.63 19.69
CA ALA A 12 -38.67 10.16 20.49
C ALA A 12 -37.81 9.11 19.73
N GLU A 13 -38.45 8.20 18.98
CA GLU A 13 -37.75 7.22 18.15
C GLU A 13 -36.98 7.90 17.00
N ILE A 14 -37.57 8.91 16.37
CA ILE A 14 -36.91 9.70 15.32
C ILE A 14 -35.66 10.38 15.89
N ALA A 15 -35.79 11.10 17.01
CA ALA A 15 -34.67 11.78 17.65
C ALA A 15 -33.55 10.80 18.07
N ALA A 16 -33.90 9.59 18.53
CA ALA A 16 -32.93 8.55 18.84
C ALA A 16 -32.21 8.04 17.58
N LYS A 17 -32.93 7.82 16.48
CA LYS A 17 -32.34 7.38 15.20
C LYS A 17 -31.47 8.44 14.56
N GLU A 18 -31.84 9.72 14.65
CA GLU A 18 -31.00 10.83 14.18
C GLU A 18 -29.67 10.89 14.92
N ARG A 19 -29.69 10.72 16.26
CA ARG A 19 -28.46 10.63 17.06
C ARG A 19 -27.60 9.43 16.66
N GLN A 20 -28.21 8.27 16.44
CA GLN A 20 -27.49 7.08 15.97
C GLN A 20 -26.89 7.29 14.58
N LEU A 21 -27.62 7.94 13.67
CA LEU A 21 -27.14 8.27 12.33
C LEU A 21 -25.89 9.14 12.39
N ALA A 22 -25.94 10.22 13.19
CA ALA A 22 -24.79 11.11 13.38
C ALA A 22 -23.57 10.36 13.94
N GLN A 23 -23.77 9.48 14.93
CA GLN A 23 -22.69 8.64 15.47
C GLN A 23 -22.07 7.71 14.42
N LEU A 24 -22.90 7.08 13.59
CA LEU A 24 -22.44 6.21 12.51
C LEU A 24 -21.68 6.99 11.43
N GLN A 25 -22.15 8.17 11.06
CA GLN A 25 -21.45 9.06 10.11
C GLN A 25 -20.08 9.47 10.64
N HIS A 26 -19.99 9.87 11.91
CA HIS A 26 -18.69 10.17 12.53
C HIS A 26 -17.74 8.96 12.52
N LYS A 27 -18.26 7.76 12.82
CA LYS A 27 -17.46 6.53 12.79
C LYS A 27 -16.98 6.19 11.38
N GLN A 28 -17.83 6.36 10.37
CA GLN A 28 -17.46 6.19 8.97
C GLN A 28 -16.32 7.16 8.59
N GLN A 29 -16.44 8.44 8.93
CA GLN A 29 -15.40 9.42 8.64
C GLN A 29 -14.07 9.09 9.30
N GLN A 30 -14.08 8.61 10.55
CA GLN A 30 -12.85 8.16 11.23
C GLN A 30 -12.19 6.99 10.52
N LEU A 31 -12.97 6.02 10.03
CA LEU A 31 -12.45 4.88 9.28
C LEU A 31 -11.87 5.31 7.93
N GLU A 32 -12.52 6.22 7.22
CA GLU A 32 -12.01 6.80 5.96
C GLU A 32 -10.70 7.55 6.17
N ASN A 33 -10.61 8.37 7.23
CA ASN A 33 -9.39 9.08 7.60
C ASN A 33 -8.25 8.10 7.91
N ARG A 34 -8.54 7.01 8.63
CA ARG A 34 -7.56 5.98 8.98
C ARG A 34 -7.08 5.21 7.74
N ARG A 35 -7.99 4.89 6.82
CA ARG A 35 -7.65 4.30 5.52
C ARG A 35 -6.73 5.22 4.72
N SER A 36 -7.09 6.50 4.60
CA SER A 36 -6.28 7.51 3.90
C SER A 36 -4.89 7.66 4.53
N TYR A 37 -4.79 7.63 5.86
CA TYR A 37 -3.50 7.71 6.58
C TYR A 37 -2.57 6.54 6.23
N TYR A 38 -3.07 5.30 6.29
CA TYR A 38 -2.25 4.13 5.95
C TYR A 38 -1.91 4.06 4.47
N GLU A 39 -2.86 4.37 3.57
CA GLU A 39 -2.59 4.41 2.13
C GLU A 39 -1.52 5.47 1.78
N LYS A 40 -1.56 6.65 2.41
CA LYS A 40 -0.52 7.69 2.22
C LYS A 40 0.83 7.24 2.77
N GLY A 41 0.85 6.63 3.95
CA GLY A 41 2.06 6.08 4.56
C GLY A 41 2.71 5.03 3.66
N ASP A 42 1.91 4.11 3.12
CA ASP A 42 2.39 3.03 2.25
C ASP A 42 2.85 3.55 0.89
N ARG A 43 2.16 4.54 0.31
CA ARG A 43 2.62 5.22 -0.91
C ARG A 43 3.97 5.90 -0.70
N ARG A 44 4.16 6.63 0.41
CA ARG A 44 5.42 7.30 0.72
C ARG A 44 6.56 6.30 0.92
N LYS A 45 6.33 5.23 1.69
CA LYS A 45 7.29 4.14 1.88
C LYS A 45 7.66 3.47 0.56
N ARG A 46 6.67 3.22 -0.31
CA ARG A 46 6.89 2.66 -1.65
C ARG A 46 7.73 3.60 -2.51
N ALA A 47 7.38 4.90 -2.57
CA ALA A 47 8.11 5.88 -3.37
C ALA A 47 9.57 5.99 -2.92
N HIS A 48 9.81 6.11 -1.60
CA HIS A 48 11.17 6.14 -1.06
C HIS A 48 11.97 4.89 -1.44
N ARG A 49 11.39 3.69 -1.25
CA ARG A 49 12.05 2.43 -1.62
C ARG A 49 12.41 2.37 -3.11
N LEU A 50 11.52 2.85 -3.99
CA LEU A 50 11.77 2.86 -5.44
C LEU A 50 12.89 3.85 -5.81
N ILE A 51 12.87 5.06 -5.24
CA ILE A 51 13.93 6.07 -5.46
C ILE A 51 15.29 5.54 -4.99
N THR A 52 15.36 4.98 -3.79
CA THR A 52 16.62 4.42 -3.25
C THR A 52 17.15 3.29 -4.13
N ARG A 53 16.29 2.39 -4.62
CA ARG A 53 16.72 1.30 -5.50
C ARG A 53 17.17 1.80 -6.87
N GLY A 54 16.49 2.77 -7.47
CA GLY A 54 16.93 3.41 -8.71
C GLY A 54 18.30 4.07 -8.56
N ALA A 55 18.47 4.86 -7.50
CA ALA A 55 19.75 5.50 -7.17
C ALA A 55 20.89 4.50 -6.95
N ALA A 56 20.60 3.32 -6.37
CA ALA A 56 21.61 2.27 -6.19
C ALA A 56 22.13 1.72 -7.53
N ILE A 57 21.25 1.53 -8.53
CA ILE A 57 21.67 1.07 -9.87
C ILE A 57 22.56 2.13 -10.53
N GLU A 58 22.11 3.39 -10.56
CA GLU A 58 22.90 4.50 -11.12
C GLU A 58 24.23 4.74 -10.39
N SER A 59 24.32 4.36 -9.12
CA SER A 59 25.56 4.45 -8.35
C SER A 59 26.56 3.34 -8.71
N VAL A 60 26.08 2.14 -9.04
CA VAL A 60 26.93 1.00 -9.39
C VAL A 60 27.28 0.98 -10.88
N GLU A 61 26.37 1.43 -11.74
CA GLU A 61 26.54 1.55 -13.18
C GLU A 61 26.21 2.98 -13.65
N PRO A 62 27.19 3.90 -13.62
CA PRO A 62 26.97 5.30 -13.98
C PRO A 62 26.50 5.53 -15.41
N LEU A 63 26.75 4.60 -16.36
CA LEU A 63 26.28 4.73 -17.74
C LEU A 63 24.75 4.70 -17.81
N ALA A 64 24.08 4.06 -16.85
CA ALA A 64 22.62 4.03 -16.78
C ALA A 64 22.01 5.44 -16.66
N LYS A 65 22.73 6.42 -16.10
CA LYS A 65 22.27 7.82 -15.95
C LYS A 65 22.07 8.55 -17.27
N VAL A 66 22.74 8.11 -18.33
CA VAL A 66 22.64 8.72 -19.65
C VAL A 66 21.29 8.38 -20.31
N LEU A 67 20.69 7.26 -19.91
CA LEU A 67 19.43 6.79 -20.46
C LEU A 67 18.26 7.60 -19.91
N THR A 68 17.31 7.95 -20.78
CA THR A 68 15.98 8.38 -20.35
C THR A 68 15.24 7.26 -19.63
N GLU A 69 14.17 7.58 -18.92
CA GLU A 69 13.36 6.58 -18.22
C GLU A 69 12.91 5.44 -19.16
N THR A 70 12.41 5.76 -20.35
CA THR A 70 11.96 4.77 -21.34
C THR A 70 13.11 3.89 -21.85
N GLU A 71 14.28 4.48 -22.12
CA GLU A 71 15.46 3.74 -22.58
C GLU A 71 15.99 2.82 -21.48
N PHE A 72 16.02 3.30 -20.23
CA PHE A 72 16.40 2.50 -19.08
C PHE A 72 15.45 1.33 -18.88
N TYR A 73 14.14 1.53 -19.01
CA TYR A 73 13.17 0.42 -18.95
C TYR A 73 13.39 -0.61 -20.06
N ALA A 74 13.57 -0.17 -21.31
CA ALA A 74 13.82 -1.08 -22.42
C ALA A 74 15.14 -1.87 -22.24
N PHE A 75 16.17 -1.23 -21.69
CA PHE A 75 17.42 -1.89 -21.30
C PHE A 75 17.18 -2.92 -20.19
N ALA A 76 16.50 -2.53 -19.10
CA ALA A 76 16.26 -3.39 -17.94
C ALA A 76 15.43 -4.62 -18.31
N GLU A 77 14.41 -4.47 -19.16
CA GLU A 77 13.62 -5.60 -19.69
C GLU A 77 14.52 -6.59 -20.43
N LYS A 78 15.34 -6.11 -21.38
CA LYS A 78 16.26 -6.97 -22.13
C LYS A 78 17.29 -7.63 -21.22
N ALA A 79 17.90 -6.87 -20.29
CA ALA A 79 18.88 -7.40 -19.36
C ALA A 79 18.29 -8.50 -18.46
N LEU A 80 17.08 -8.32 -17.96
CA LEU A 80 16.41 -9.28 -17.08
C LEU A 80 15.87 -10.52 -17.81
N THR A 81 15.81 -10.51 -19.14
CA THR A 81 15.53 -11.73 -19.93
C THR A 81 16.74 -12.65 -20.04
N LEU A 82 17.96 -12.16 -19.79
CA LEU A 82 19.17 -12.97 -19.87
C LEU A 82 19.18 -14.03 -18.76
N PRO A 83 19.41 -15.31 -19.08
CA PRO A 83 19.39 -16.40 -18.09
C PRO A 83 20.32 -16.17 -16.89
N GLU A 84 21.50 -15.62 -17.14
CA GLU A 84 22.52 -15.36 -16.12
C GLU A 84 22.04 -14.33 -15.11
N VAL A 85 21.44 -13.23 -15.59
CA VAL A 85 20.89 -12.17 -14.73
C VAL A 85 19.71 -12.70 -13.92
N LYS A 86 18.83 -13.48 -14.54
CA LYS A 86 17.71 -14.13 -13.85
C LYS A 86 18.20 -15.10 -12.77
N SER A 87 19.24 -15.88 -13.06
CA SER A 87 19.87 -16.80 -12.12
C SER A 87 20.49 -16.07 -10.94
N LEU A 88 21.21 -14.97 -11.18
CA LEU A 88 21.77 -14.13 -10.11
C LEU A 88 20.68 -13.56 -9.20
N LEU A 89 19.60 -13.03 -9.78
CA LEU A 89 18.47 -12.51 -9.03
C LEU A 89 17.82 -13.60 -8.17
N MET A 90 17.59 -14.79 -8.74
CA MET A 90 17.04 -15.92 -7.99
C MET A 90 17.93 -16.35 -6.83
N SER A 91 19.25 -16.42 -7.04
CA SER A 91 20.21 -16.74 -5.98
C SER A 91 20.17 -15.72 -4.83
N ALA A 92 20.11 -14.42 -5.15
CA ALA A 92 20.00 -13.36 -4.15
C ALA A 92 18.69 -13.46 -3.33
N VAL A 93 17.56 -13.74 -4.00
CA VAL A 93 16.26 -13.95 -3.34
C VAL A 93 16.30 -15.19 -2.44
N ASN A 94 16.88 -16.29 -2.91
CA ASN A 94 17.01 -17.52 -2.12
C ASN A 94 17.88 -17.31 -0.87
N ALA A 95 19.00 -16.59 -1.00
CA ALA A 95 19.86 -16.25 0.13
C ALA A 95 19.11 -15.41 1.18
N HIS A 96 18.36 -14.38 0.76
CA HIS A 96 17.53 -13.58 1.66
C HIS A 96 16.47 -14.41 2.39
N ASN A 97 15.77 -15.29 1.67
CA ASN A 97 14.76 -16.16 2.27
C ASN A 97 15.38 -17.12 3.32
N ALA A 98 16.58 -17.64 3.05
CA ALA A 98 17.29 -18.50 3.99
C ALA A 98 17.69 -17.76 5.27
N THR A 99 18.07 -16.48 5.20
CA THR A 99 18.37 -15.66 6.39
C THR A 99 17.13 -15.35 7.21
N GLU A 100 16.00 -15.05 6.56
CA GLU A 100 14.72 -14.76 7.23
C GLU A 100 14.15 -16.00 7.95
N GLN A 101 14.42 -17.20 7.45
CA GLN A 101 14.00 -18.45 8.09
C GLN A 101 14.86 -18.78 9.32
N LYS A 102 16.17 -18.50 9.27
CA LYS A 102 17.09 -18.74 10.40
C LYS A 102 16.87 -17.78 11.58
N GLY A 103 16.35 -16.59 11.35
CA GLY A 103 16.04 -15.61 12.40
C GLY A 103 14.71 -15.83 13.14
N LYS A 104 13.97 -16.89 12.82
CA LYS A 104 12.67 -17.24 13.43
C LYS A 104 12.73 -18.47 14.35
N GLY A 105 13.94 -18.96 14.66
CA GLY A 105 14.20 -20.06 15.59
C GLY A 105 14.60 -19.57 16.97
#